data_AF-A0A935KMA3-F1
#
_entry.id   AF-A0A935KMA3-F1
#
_cell.length_a   1.000
_cell.length_b   1.000
_cell.length_c   1.000
_cell.angle_alpha   90.00
_cell.angle_beta   90.00
_cell.angle_gamma   90.00
#
_symmetry.space_group_name_H-M   'P 1'
#
loop_
_entity.id
_entity.type
_entity.pdbx_description
1 polymer ?
#
loop_
_entity_poly.entity_id
_entity_poly.type
_entity_poly.pdbx_seq_one_letter_code
_entity_poly.pdbx_strand_id
1 'polypeptide(L)'
;MEPAEERLPRAAGLSEARYSIGSDERGPYLAGGSAPNLRLRVELGLTITPEQRRHYPPQTIFLDGAYGGPPFLDNTQRQYSFDHHAGCVRAFTLATCEQAAVMLLKGLPLFEGEWQLYLNDPDLDAVLAAWLLLNHAELLQQGAKLLAQLMPLVRVEGVIDGHGLDVPLLTALPRAQYEQLRAQLDALRPLATAASARESDTLRHTRALLCRLDETLFPAGYLQRLLELHEVAHAVLPRGKLAVLCRSRHGIYEVESQLKQRYERSLALIVLDQGGDCFTLRQVDAFLPQNLNDVYRALNHADARVEQTRRGANRWGGSDNIGGSPRQSGSALGGDEVLRIAHRVLGARRPWWRRLFRR
;
A
#
# COMPACT_ATOMS: atom_id res chain seq x y z
N MET A 1 -19.33 -8.01 35.79
CA MET A 1 -19.15 -7.24 34.54
C MET A 1 -18.22 -8.07 33.67
N GLU A 2 -18.80 -8.87 32.78
CA GLU A 2 -18.02 -9.55 31.74
C GLU A 2 -17.46 -8.51 30.77
N PRO A 3 -16.24 -8.70 30.25
CA PRO A 3 -15.70 -7.82 29.24
C PRO A 3 -16.51 -8.00 27.96
N ALA A 4 -16.94 -6.89 27.36
CA ALA A 4 -17.65 -6.89 26.10
C ALA A 4 -16.76 -7.53 25.03
N GLU A 5 -17.12 -8.73 24.57
CA GLU A 5 -16.58 -9.31 23.34
C GLU A 5 -16.88 -8.35 22.19
N GLU A 6 -15.82 -7.71 21.71
CA GLU A 6 -15.80 -6.90 20.50
C GLU A 6 -16.15 -7.81 19.32
N ARG A 7 -17.45 -7.87 18.98
CA ARG A 7 -17.96 -8.68 17.86
C ARG A 7 -17.22 -8.27 16.59
N LEU A 8 -16.43 -9.20 16.04
CA LEU A 8 -15.79 -9.04 14.73
C LEU A 8 -16.84 -8.61 13.69
N PRO A 9 -16.54 -7.62 12.83
CA PRO A 9 -17.47 -7.17 11.81
C PRO A 9 -17.86 -8.32 10.86
N ARG A 10 -19.12 -8.32 10.40
CA ARG A 10 -19.56 -9.17 9.27
C ARG A 10 -18.69 -8.86 8.04
N ALA A 11 -18.61 -9.78 7.06
CA ALA A 11 -17.79 -9.64 5.84
C ALA A 11 -17.87 -8.26 5.16
N ALA A 12 -19.07 -7.65 5.10
CA ALA A 12 -19.26 -6.30 4.58
C ALA A 12 -18.52 -5.18 5.37
N GLY A 13 -18.41 -5.31 6.69
CA GLY A 13 -17.69 -4.36 7.54
C GLY A 13 -16.16 -4.55 7.55
N LEU A 14 -15.67 -5.69 7.05
CA LEU A 14 -14.23 -5.98 6.97
C LEU A 14 -13.59 -5.17 5.83
N SER A 15 -14.21 -5.10 4.66
CA SER A 15 -13.67 -4.29 3.56
C SER A 15 -13.76 -2.79 3.83
N GLU A 16 -14.82 -2.32 4.50
CA GLU A 16 -14.93 -0.92 4.90
C GLU A 16 -13.78 -0.47 5.82
N ALA A 17 -13.24 -1.36 6.64
CA ALA A 17 -12.10 -1.08 7.50
C ALA A 17 -10.77 -0.96 6.74
N ARG A 18 -10.68 -1.44 5.49
CA ARG A 18 -9.45 -1.38 4.68
C ARG A 18 -9.23 -0.03 4.01
N TYR A 19 -10.29 0.67 3.62
CA TYR A 19 -10.18 1.96 2.95
C TYR A 19 -10.63 3.08 3.86
N SER A 20 -9.70 3.97 4.21
CA SER A 20 -9.95 5.12 5.08
C SER A 20 -9.99 6.40 4.26
N ILE A 21 -10.90 7.31 4.63
CA ILE A 21 -10.93 8.67 4.07
C ILE A 21 -10.14 9.57 5.01
N GLY A 22 -9.08 10.19 4.48
CA GLY A 22 -8.27 11.19 5.16
C GLY A 22 -8.34 12.55 4.46
N SER A 23 -7.61 13.52 5.00
CA SER A 23 -7.44 14.84 4.39
C SER A 23 -6.07 15.40 4.73
N ASP A 24 -5.44 16.08 3.78
CA ASP A 24 -4.22 16.85 3.99
C ASP A 24 -4.33 18.22 3.30
N GLU A 25 -3.21 18.94 3.18
CA GLU A 25 -3.14 20.26 2.54
C GLU A 25 -3.62 20.28 1.08
N ARG A 26 -3.69 19.12 0.43
CA ARG A 26 -4.14 18.96 -0.97
C ARG A 26 -5.58 18.47 -1.06
N GLY A 27 -6.29 18.40 0.07
CA GLY A 27 -7.69 17.99 0.12
C GLY A 27 -7.90 16.54 0.56
N PRO A 28 -9.12 16.02 0.40
CA PRO A 28 -9.50 14.69 0.84
C PRO A 28 -8.83 13.60 -0.03
N TYR A 29 -8.58 12.44 0.56
CA TYR A 29 -8.01 11.28 -0.13
C TYR A 29 -8.51 9.96 0.47
N LEU A 30 -8.43 8.90 -0.32
CA LEU A 30 -8.56 7.52 0.12
C LEU A 30 -7.18 6.88 0.29
N ALA A 31 -6.99 6.16 1.40
CA ALA A 31 -5.82 5.32 1.63
C ALA A 31 -6.24 3.89 1.95
N GLY A 32 -5.55 2.92 1.35
CA GLY A 32 -5.74 1.50 1.62
C GLY A 32 -4.85 1.02 2.77
N GLY A 33 -5.36 0.17 3.66
CA GLY A 33 -4.60 -0.37 4.79
C GLY A 33 -3.42 -1.26 4.38
N SER A 34 -3.41 -1.73 3.15
CA SER A 34 -2.30 -2.47 2.55
C SER A 34 -1.25 -1.57 1.88
N ALA A 35 -1.60 -0.34 1.53
CA ALA A 35 -0.68 0.59 0.88
C ALA A 35 -0.91 1.99 1.48
N PRO A 36 -0.62 2.18 2.78
CA PRO A 36 -0.91 3.45 3.46
C PRO A 36 -0.13 4.63 2.88
N ASN A 37 0.96 4.34 2.17
CA ASN A 37 1.79 5.32 1.46
C ASN A 37 1.19 5.78 0.12
N LEU A 38 0.09 5.18 -0.36
CA LEU A 38 -0.63 5.59 -1.58
C LEU A 38 -1.88 6.38 -1.19
N ARG A 39 -2.01 7.59 -1.74
CA ARG A 39 -3.18 8.47 -1.54
C ARG A 39 -3.92 8.63 -2.84
N LEU A 40 -5.13 8.08 -2.91
CA LEU A 40 -6.03 8.20 -4.04
C LEU A 40 -6.92 9.43 -3.90
N ARG A 41 -6.87 10.32 -4.89
CA ARG A 41 -7.68 11.53 -4.99
C ARG A 41 -8.61 11.41 -6.19
N VAL A 42 -9.84 11.82 -5.98
CA VAL A 42 -10.89 11.76 -7.01
C VAL A 42 -11.43 13.17 -7.19
N GLU A 43 -11.06 13.79 -8.30
CA GLU A 43 -11.38 15.18 -8.62
C GLU A 43 -12.19 15.19 -9.92
N LEU A 44 -13.52 15.31 -9.80
CA LEU A 44 -14.41 15.18 -10.96
C LEU A 44 -14.06 16.16 -12.08
N GLY A 45 -13.80 15.62 -13.27
CA GLY A 45 -13.47 16.40 -14.47
C GLY A 45 -12.05 17.00 -14.47
N LEU A 46 -11.17 16.56 -13.55
CA LEU A 46 -9.77 16.95 -13.56
C LEU A 46 -9.12 16.59 -14.91
N THR A 47 -8.42 17.55 -15.52
CA THR A 47 -7.59 17.31 -16.70
C THR A 47 -6.40 18.24 -16.67
N ILE A 48 -5.23 17.68 -16.33
CA ILE A 48 -4.00 18.43 -16.09
C ILE A 48 -3.23 18.59 -17.40
N THR A 49 -2.81 19.81 -17.72
CA THR A 49 -1.95 20.10 -18.87
C THR A 49 -0.47 19.74 -18.60
N PRO A 50 0.35 19.54 -19.65
CA PRO A 50 1.79 19.32 -19.50
C PRO A 50 2.50 20.40 -18.67
N GLU A 51 2.04 21.65 -18.73
CA GLU A 51 2.56 22.77 -17.95
C GLU A 51 2.18 22.64 -16.47
N GLN A 52 0.89 22.40 -16.19
CA GLN A 52 0.38 22.23 -14.82
C GLN A 52 1.00 21.04 -14.11
N ARG A 53 1.31 19.96 -14.85
CA ARG A 53 1.96 18.74 -14.32
C ARG A 53 3.22 19.05 -13.52
N ARG A 54 3.99 20.07 -13.92
CA ARG A 54 5.25 20.46 -13.27
C ARG A 54 5.07 20.94 -11.82
N HIS A 55 3.85 21.28 -11.43
CA HIS A 55 3.51 21.69 -10.06
C HIS A 55 3.09 20.51 -9.17
N TYR A 56 2.87 19.33 -9.74
CA TYR A 56 2.65 18.11 -8.98
C TYR A 56 3.98 17.58 -8.44
N PRO A 57 3.97 16.99 -7.23
CA PRO A 57 5.19 16.48 -6.62
C PRO A 57 5.70 15.25 -7.38
N PRO A 58 6.94 14.83 -7.10
CA PRO A 58 7.38 13.50 -7.44
C PRO A 58 6.41 12.42 -6.94
N GLN A 59 6.49 11.21 -7.51
CA GLN A 59 5.66 10.07 -7.08
C GLN A 59 4.15 10.32 -7.31
N THR A 60 3.81 10.83 -8.49
CA THR A 60 2.41 11.07 -8.88
C THR A 60 2.02 10.21 -10.07
N ILE A 61 0.85 9.58 -10.01
CA ILE A 61 0.25 8.82 -11.11
C ILE A 61 -1.08 9.47 -11.47
N PHE A 62 -1.20 9.90 -12.71
CA PHE A 62 -2.45 10.35 -13.30
C PHE A 62 -3.12 9.16 -13.97
N LEU A 63 -4.37 8.92 -13.61
CA LEU A 63 -5.15 7.79 -14.08
C LEU A 63 -6.31 8.33 -14.91
N ASP A 64 -6.51 7.68 -16.05
CA ASP A 64 -7.71 7.76 -16.87
C ASP A 64 -8.19 9.19 -17.15
N GLY A 65 -7.61 9.86 -18.14
CA GLY A 65 -7.99 11.23 -18.50
C GLY A 65 -7.65 12.33 -17.49
N ALA A 66 -7.14 12.02 -16.29
CA ALA A 66 -6.67 13.03 -15.33
C ALA A 66 -5.51 13.89 -15.88
N TYR A 67 -4.80 13.41 -16.91
CA TYR A 67 -3.78 14.16 -17.65
C TYR A 67 -4.24 14.37 -19.10
N GLY A 68 -4.25 15.61 -19.56
CA GLY A 68 -4.76 16.01 -20.89
C GLY A 68 -3.76 15.84 -22.04
N GLY A 69 -2.79 14.94 -21.92
CA GLY A 69 -1.75 14.69 -22.93
C GLY A 69 -1.49 13.19 -23.11
N PRO A 70 -0.56 12.82 -24.02
CA PRO A 70 -0.24 11.41 -24.25
C PRO A 70 0.27 10.73 -22.96
N PRO A 71 -0.02 9.42 -22.77
CA PRO A 71 0.58 8.62 -21.70
C PRO A 71 2.10 8.75 -21.69
N PHE A 72 2.70 8.80 -20.51
CA PHE A 72 4.13 9.04 -20.38
C PHE A 72 4.75 8.35 -19.16
N LEU A 73 6.07 8.17 -19.23
CA LEU A 73 6.89 7.74 -18.11
C LEU A 73 7.99 8.77 -17.82
N ASP A 74 7.89 9.46 -16.68
CA ASP A 74 8.95 10.34 -16.17
C ASP A 74 9.61 9.68 -14.96
N ASN A 75 10.66 8.90 -15.21
CA ASN A 75 11.39 8.20 -14.14
C ASN A 75 12.24 9.13 -13.26
N THR A 76 12.52 10.36 -13.72
CA THR A 76 13.30 11.33 -12.95
C THR A 76 12.45 11.94 -11.85
N GLN A 77 11.24 12.39 -12.19
CA GLN A 77 10.26 12.86 -11.22
C GLN A 77 9.43 11.74 -10.62
N ARG A 78 9.55 10.50 -11.12
CA ARG A 78 8.65 9.38 -10.76
C ARG A 78 7.19 9.77 -10.97
N GLN A 79 6.91 10.40 -12.11
CA GLN A 79 5.55 10.77 -12.51
C GLN A 79 5.12 9.93 -13.71
N TYR A 80 3.88 9.46 -13.68
CA TYR A 80 3.34 8.56 -14.70
C TYR A 80 1.94 8.98 -15.10
N SER A 81 1.57 8.75 -16.36
CA SER A 81 0.18 8.85 -16.82
C SER A 81 -0.22 7.53 -17.44
N PHE A 82 -1.27 6.91 -16.88
CA PHE A 82 -1.94 5.77 -17.47
C PHE A 82 -3.25 6.28 -18.04
N ASP A 83 -3.33 6.36 -19.36
CA ASP A 83 -4.48 6.93 -20.05
C ASP A 83 -4.61 6.33 -21.45
N HIS A 84 -5.82 6.35 -21.99
CA HIS A 84 -6.12 5.95 -23.36
C HIS A 84 -7.08 6.93 -24.08
N HIS A 85 -7.37 8.06 -23.44
CA HIS A 85 -8.26 9.12 -23.93
C HIS A 85 -7.52 10.20 -24.73
N ALA A 86 -6.44 10.75 -24.17
CA ALA A 86 -5.73 11.90 -24.72
C ALA A 86 -4.38 11.54 -25.33
N GLY A 87 -4.08 12.10 -26.51
CA GLY A 87 -2.75 11.98 -27.13
C GLY A 87 -2.34 10.57 -27.60
N CYS A 88 -3.27 9.61 -27.62
CA CYS A 88 -3.05 8.25 -28.11
C CYS A 88 -4.14 7.82 -29.11
N VAL A 89 -3.91 6.71 -29.80
CA VAL A 89 -4.92 6.11 -30.69
C VAL A 89 -5.71 5.08 -29.90
N ARG A 90 -6.89 5.48 -29.41
CA ARG A 90 -7.75 4.66 -28.56
C ARG A 90 -8.03 3.25 -29.11
N ALA A 91 -8.16 3.13 -30.43
CA ALA A 91 -8.49 1.88 -31.12
C ALA A 91 -7.52 0.71 -30.89
N PHE A 92 -6.32 0.95 -30.37
CA PHE A 92 -5.37 -0.12 -30.01
C PHE A 92 -4.57 0.17 -28.73
N THR A 93 -4.88 1.25 -28.03
CA THR A 93 -4.24 1.57 -26.75
C THR A 93 -4.98 0.81 -25.65
N LEU A 94 -4.22 0.12 -24.78
CA LEU A 94 -4.79 -0.59 -23.62
C LEU A 94 -5.53 0.38 -22.70
N ALA A 95 -6.59 -0.08 -22.04
CA ALA A 95 -7.31 0.74 -21.04
C ALA A 95 -6.45 0.99 -19.78
N THR A 96 -6.90 1.88 -18.90
CA THR A 96 -6.13 2.31 -17.72
C THR A 96 -5.87 1.17 -16.75
N CYS A 97 -6.83 0.25 -16.51
CA CYS A 97 -6.62 -0.90 -15.63
C CYS A 97 -5.57 -1.89 -16.16
N GLU A 98 -5.53 -2.10 -17.48
CA GLU A 98 -4.52 -2.94 -18.14
C GLU A 98 -3.13 -2.28 -18.06
N GLN A 99 -3.04 -0.97 -18.26
CA GLN A 99 -1.79 -0.22 -18.10
C GLN A 99 -1.25 -0.31 -16.67
N ALA A 100 -2.10 -0.18 -15.65
CA ALA A 100 -1.73 -0.38 -14.25
C ALA A 100 -1.17 -1.79 -14.00
N ALA A 101 -1.84 -2.85 -14.47
CA ALA A 101 -1.36 -4.22 -14.34
C ALA A 101 0.01 -4.44 -15.02
N VAL A 102 0.19 -3.91 -16.23
CA VAL A 102 1.47 -3.95 -16.95
C VAL A 102 2.58 -3.27 -16.16
N MET A 103 2.29 -2.11 -15.56
CA MET A 103 3.28 -1.34 -14.81
C MET A 103 3.68 -2.03 -13.50
N LEU A 104 2.73 -2.66 -12.80
CA LEU A 104 3.05 -3.50 -11.64
C LEU A 104 4.01 -4.64 -12.02
N LEU A 105 3.72 -5.37 -13.10
CA LEU A 105 4.58 -6.45 -13.59
C LEU A 105 5.94 -5.97 -14.11
N LYS A 106 6.03 -4.72 -14.57
CA LYS A 106 7.29 -4.07 -14.96
C LYS A 106 8.09 -3.49 -13.78
N GLY A 107 7.62 -3.66 -12.55
CA GLY A 107 8.35 -3.27 -11.35
C GLY A 107 8.17 -1.80 -10.95
N LEU A 108 6.97 -1.24 -11.19
CA LEU A 108 6.60 0.08 -10.67
C LEU A 108 6.93 0.17 -9.17
N PRO A 109 7.79 1.11 -8.71
CA PRO A 109 8.35 1.09 -7.36
C PRO A 109 7.42 1.72 -6.32
N LEU A 110 6.24 1.11 -6.12
CA LEU A 110 5.22 1.58 -5.18
C LEU A 110 5.56 1.34 -3.70
N PHE A 111 6.53 0.47 -3.42
CA PHE A 111 7.05 0.21 -2.06
C PHE A 111 7.97 1.32 -1.52
N GLU A 112 8.16 2.40 -2.27
CA GLU A 112 9.08 3.47 -1.89
C GLU A 112 8.38 4.82 -1.94
N GLY A 113 8.47 5.56 -0.82
CA GLY A 113 7.96 6.92 -0.68
C GLY A 113 6.44 7.04 -0.71
N GLU A 114 5.96 8.27 -0.84
CA GLU A 114 4.55 8.63 -0.72
C GLU A 114 3.98 8.93 -2.10
N TRP A 115 3.06 8.08 -2.57
CA TRP A 115 2.49 8.18 -3.91
C TRP A 115 1.15 8.89 -3.90
N GLN A 116 0.93 9.75 -4.90
CA GLN A 116 -0.37 10.38 -5.16
C GLN A 116 -0.97 9.76 -6.43
N LEU A 117 -2.22 9.30 -6.35
CA LEU A 117 -2.99 8.83 -7.49
C LEU A 117 -4.13 9.83 -7.74
N TYR A 118 -4.31 10.28 -8.98
CA TYR A 118 -5.39 11.20 -9.36
C TYR A 118 -6.32 10.54 -10.37
N LEU A 119 -7.61 10.53 -10.06
CA LEU A 119 -8.70 10.10 -10.94
C LEU A 119 -9.58 11.30 -11.28
N ASN A 120 -10.01 11.39 -12.53
CA ASN A 120 -10.96 12.43 -12.97
C ASN A 120 -12.43 11.97 -12.95
N ASP A 121 -12.69 10.66 -13.01
CA ASP A 121 -14.02 10.03 -13.01
C ASP A 121 -13.87 8.63 -12.41
N PRO A 122 -14.65 8.26 -11.38
CA PRO A 122 -14.54 6.94 -10.77
C PRO A 122 -15.35 5.87 -11.52
N ASP A 123 -15.13 5.72 -12.82
CA ASP A 123 -15.68 4.57 -13.55
C ASP A 123 -14.96 3.26 -13.20
N LEU A 124 -15.42 2.14 -13.77
CA LEU A 124 -14.91 0.83 -13.40
C LEU A 124 -13.46 0.60 -13.86
N ASP A 125 -13.04 1.13 -15.01
CA ASP A 125 -11.66 0.99 -15.50
C ASP A 125 -10.69 1.78 -14.60
N ALA A 126 -11.02 3.04 -14.35
CA ALA A 126 -10.33 3.94 -13.44
C ALA A 126 -10.19 3.36 -12.02
N VAL A 127 -11.30 2.90 -11.43
CA VAL A 127 -11.30 2.37 -10.06
C VAL A 127 -10.63 1.00 -9.97
N LEU A 128 -10.75 0.14 -10.99
CA LEU A 128 -10.01 -1.12 -11.06
C LEU A 128 -8.50 -0.86 -11.16
N ALA A 129 -8.06 0.13 -11.94
CA ALA A 129 -6.67 0.55 -11.99
C ALA A 129 -6.16 1.00 -10.61
N ALA A 130 -6.92 1.86 -9.93
CA ALA A 130 -6.59 2.30 -8.58
C ALA A 130 -6.56 1.13 -7.58
N TRP A 131 -7.50 0.19 -7.66
CA TRP A 131 -7.54 -1.00 -6.82
C TRP A 131 -6.29 -1.86 -7.01
N LEU A 132 -5.84 -2.08 -8.26
CA LEU A 132 -4.61 -2.82 -8.55
C LEU A 132 -3.39 -2.16 -7.89
N LEU A 133 -3.28 -0.83 -7.98
CA LEU A 133 -2.16 -0.08 -7.39
C LEU A 133 -2.21 -0.11 -5.85
N LEU A 134 -3.39 0.07 -5.25
CA LEU A 134 -3.58 0.04 -3.79
C LEU A 134 -3.35 -1.35 -3.17
N ASN A 135 -3.46 -2.41 -3.98
CA ASN A 135 -3.26 -3.80 -3.55
C ASN A 135 -1.99 -4.42 -4.16
N HIS A 136 -1.06 -3.61 -4.67
CA HIS A 136 0.13 -4.08 -5.38
C HIS A 136 0.94 -5.10 -4.59
N ALA A 137 1.06 -4.89 -3.28
CA ALA A 137 1.85 -5.74 -2.40
C ALA A 137 1.23 -7.12 -2.19
N GLU A 138 -0.09 -7.26 -2.24
CA GLU A 138 -0.83 -8.52 -2.22
C GLU A 138 -0.79 -9.21 -3.59
N LEU A 139 -0.97 -8.41 -4.65
CA LEU A 139 -1.07 -8.90 -6.02
C LEU A 139 0.24 -9.45 -6.56
N LEU A 140 1.38 -8.91 -6.12
CA LEU A 140 2.72 -9.31 -6.57
C LEU A 140 3.32 -10.48 -5.76
N GLN A 141 2.70 -10.92 -4.67
CA GLN A 141 3.20 -12.04 -3.86
C GLN A 141 3.28 -13.34 -4.65
N GLN A 142 4.18 -14.23 -4.24
CA GLN A 142 4.29 -15.59 -4.78
C GLN A 142 4.44 -15.60 -6.31
N GLY A 143 5.23 -14.66 -6.84
CA GLY A 143 5.41 -14.51 -8.29
C GLY A 143 4.17 -14.00 -9.02
N ALA A 144 3.43 -13.09 -8.40
CA ALA A 144 2.21 -12.47 -8.94
C ALA A 144 1.07 -13.46 -9.27
N LYS A 145 0.96 -14.56 -8.50
CA LYS A 145 -0.05 -15.61 -8.75
C LYS A 145 -1.48 -15.06 -8.70
N LEU A 146 -1.78 -14.19 -7.73
CA LEU A 146 -3.10 -13.59 -7.62
C LEU A 146 -3.39 -12.65 -8.80
N LEU A 147 -2.45 -11.78 -9.16
CA LEU A 147 -2.59 -10.92 -10.33
C LEU A 147 -2.83 -11.74 -11.61
N ALA A 148 -2.09 -12.83 -11.82
CA ALA A 148 -2.27 -13.71 -12.97
C ALA A 148 -3.68 -14.34 -13.03
N GLN A 149 -4.28 -14.66 -11.88
CA GLN A 149 -5.67 -15.14 -11.79
C GLN A 149 -6.69 -14.05 -12.13
N LEU A 150 -6.38 -12.80 -11.82
CA LEU A 150 -7.25 -11.64 -12.05
C LEU A 150 -7.11 -11.05 -13.46
N MET A 151 -5.98 -11.30 -14.15
CA MET A 151 -5.72 -10.79 -15.50
C MET A 151 -6.86 -11.02 -16.51
N PRO A 152 -7.58 -12.17 -16.54
CA PRO A 152 -8.73 -12.33 -17.41
C PRO A 152 -9.84 -11.30 -17.16
N LEU A 153 -10.13 -10.96 -15.89
CA LEU A 153 -11.14 -9.95 -15.55
C LEU A 153 -10.69 -8.55 -15.96
N VAL A 154 -9.42 -8.21 -15.68
CA VAL A 154 -8.77 -6.96 -16.11
C VAL A 154 -8.84 -6.83 -17.63
N ARG A 155 -8.60 -7.92 -18.37
CA ARG A 155 -8.68 -7.94 -19.84
C ARG A 155 -10.09 -7.72 -20.35
N VAL A 156 -11.11 -8.29 -19.70
CA VAL A 156 -12.51 -8.09 -20.10
C VAL A 156 -12.91 -6.63 -19.91
N GLU A 157 -12.62 -6.02 -18.75
CA GLU A 157 -12.93 -4.61 -18.52
C GLU A 157 -12.17 -3.71 -19.48
N GLY A 158 -10.86 -3.92 -19.68
CA GLY A 158 -10.07 -3.10 -20.59
C GLY A 158 -10.52 -3.19 -22.05
N VAL A 159 -11.00 -4.35 -22.51
CA VAL A 159 -11.60 -4.46 -23.85
C VAL A 159 -12.93 -3.72 -23.93
N ILE A 160 -13.76 -3.81 -22.90
CA ILE A 160 -15.06 -3.11 -22.84
C ILE A 160 -14.85 -1.60 -22.87
N ASP A 161 -13.91 -1.09 -22.09
CA ASP A 161 -13.68 0.34 -21.97
C ASP A 161 -12.93 0.90 -23.19
N GLY A 162 -11.92 0.18 -23.69
CA GLY A 162 -11.16 0.56 -24.87
C GLY A 162 -11.94 0.48 -26.19
N HIS A 163 -12.80 -0.54 -26.34
CA HIS A 163 -13.42 -0.89 -27.63
C HIS A 163 -14.95 -1.05 -27.62
N GLY A 164 -15.61 -0.92 -26.47
CA GLY A 164 -17.04 -1.15 -26.33
C GLY A 164 -17.41 -2.63 -26.20
N LEU A 165 -18.71 -2.91 -26.21
CA LEU A 165 -19.27 -4.23 -25.86
C LEU A 165 -19.23 -5.27 -27.00
N ASP A 166 -18.99 -4.81 -28.24
CA ASP A 166 -19.29 -5.57 -29.46
C ASP A 166 -18.13 -6.45 -29.95
N VAL A 167 -16.98 -6.41 -29.27
CA VAL A 167 -15.74 -7.11 -29.71
C VAL A 167 -15.17 -8.04 -28.65
N PRO A 168 -15.95 -8.97 -28.07
CA PRO A 168 -15.48 -9.89 -27.03
C PRO A 168 -14.31 -10.77 -27.48
N LEU A 169 -14.14 -10.99 -28.79
CA LEU A 169 -13.02 -11.73 -29.36
C LEU A 169 -11.65 -11.14 -28.98
N LEU A 170 -11.55 -9.82 -28.76
CA LEU A 170 -10.30 -9.17 -28.35
C LEU A 170 -9.83 -9.57 -26.95
N THR A 171 -10.70 -10.16 -26.14
CA THR A 171 -10.32 -10.72 -24.83
C THR A 171 -9.48 -11.99 -24.96
N ALA A 172 -9.57 -12.67 -26.11
CA ALA A 172 -9.00 -13.99 -26.35
C ALA A 172 -9.44 -15.07 -25.35
N LEU A 173 -10.60 -14.89 -24.70
CA LEU A 173 -11.16 -15.85 -23.75
C LEU A 173 -12.18 -16.78 -24.41
N PRO A 174 -12.32 -18.03 -23.94
CA PRO A 174 -13.46 -18.86 -24.27
C PRO A 174 -14.77 -18.16 -23.90
N ARG A 175 -15.80 -18.30 -24.75
CA ARG A 175 -17.09 -17.62 -24.59
C ARG A 175 -17.70 -17.76 -23.19
N ALA A 176 -17.74 -18.98 -22.66
CA ALA A 176 -18.29 -19.22 -21.32
C ALA A 176 -17.52 -18.48 -20.22
N GLN A 177 -16.19 -18.38 -20.33
CA GLN A 177 -15.36 -17.64 -19.40
C GLN A 177 -15.58 -16.12 -19.54
N TYR A 178 -15.68 -15.60 -20.77
CA TYR A 178 -16.03 -14.21 -21.01
C TYR A 178 -17.39 -13.85 -20.41
N GLU A 179 -18.43 -14.65 -20.66
CA GLU A 179 -19.78 -14.41 -20.13
C GLU A 179 -19.81 -14.43 -18.60
N GLN A 180 -19.08 -15.35 -17.96
CA GLN A 180 -18.94 -15.38 -16.51
C GLN A 180 -18.26 -14.13 -15.96
N LEU A 181 -17.12 -13.72 -16.51
CA LEU A 181 -16.38 -12.54 -16.06
C LEU A 181 -17.17 -11.25 -16.33
N ARG A 182 -17.87 -11.20 -17.47
CA ARG A 182 -18.75 -10.10 -17.81
C ARG A 182 -19.87 -9.94 -16.79
N ALA A 183 -20.54 -11.03 -16.41
CA ALA A 183 -21.57 -10.99 -15.38
C ALA A 183 -21.02 -10.52 -14.02
N GLN A 184 -19.77 -10.87 -13.68
CA GLN A 184 -19.10 -10.35 -12.47
C GLN A 184 -18.87 -8.83 -12.57
N LEU A 185 -18.40 -8.32 -13.72
CA LEU A 185 -18.21 -6.88 -13.93
C LEU A 185 -19.54 -6.11 -13.95
N ASP A 186 -20.57 -6.65 -14.59
CA ASP A 186 -21.90 -6.04 -14.59
C ASP A 186 -22.48 -5.99 -13.17
N ALA A 187 -22.21 -7.00 -12.33
CA ALA A 187 -22.56 -6.95 -10.92
C ALA A 187 -21.81 -5.83 -10.20
N LEU A 188 -20.54 -5.55 -10.52
CA LEU A 188 -19.74 -4.47 -9.92
C LEU A 188 -20.20 -3.08 -10.34
N ARG A 189 -20.80 -2.92 -11.52
CA ARG A 189 -21.34 -1.63 -11.97
C ARG A 189 -22.59 -1.25 -11.15
N PRO A 190 -22.57 -0.19 -10.33
CA PRO A 190 -23.83 0.41 -9.89
C PRO A 190 -24.54 1.01 -11.12
N LEU A 191 -25.87 0.92 -11.19
CA LEU A 191 -26.66 1.72 -12.14
C LEU A 191 -26.27 3.19 -11.93
N ALA A 192 -25.63 3.78 -12.93
CA ALA A 192 -25.16 5.16 -12.89
C ALA A 192 -26.29 6.11 -12.47
N THR A 193 -25.97 7.09 -11.62
CA THR A 193 -26.44 8.49 -11.60
C THR A 193 -26.02 9.09 -10.25
N ALA A 194 -25.43 10.28 -10.15
CA ALA A 194 -25.78 11.49 -10.86
C ALA A 194 -24.57 12.40 -11.12
N ALA A 195 -24.63 13.14 -12.22
CA ALA A 195 -23.75 14.24 -12.61
C ALA A 195 -23.84 15.49 -11.68
N SER A 196 -24.21 15.30 -10.41
CA SER A 196 -24.38 16.34 -9.39
C SER A 196 -23.90 15.90 -7.99
N ALA A 197 -23.18 14.79 -7.89
CA ALA A 197 -22.60 14.34 -6.63
C ALA A 197 -21.56 15.35 -6.13
N ARG A 198 -21.61 15.70 -4.84
CA ARG A 198 -20.55 16.50 -4.22
C ARG A 198 -19.27 15.68 -4.18
N GLU A 199 -18.11 16.32 -4.12
CA GLU A 199 -16.80 15.66 -4.01
C GLU A 199 -16.76 14.59 -2.88
N SER A 200 -17.41 14.86 -1.75
CA SER A 200 -17.56 13.91 -0.64
C SER A 200 -18.39 12.67 -0.98
N ASP A 201 -19.34 12.79 -1.91
CA ASP A 201 -20.19 11.70 -2.37
C ASP A 201 -19.45 10.84 -3.40
N THR A 202 -18.64 11.48 -4.26
CA THR A 202 -17.75 10.80 -5.20
C THR A 202 -16.71 9.95 -4.49
N LEU A 203 -16.02 10.49 -3.47
CA LEU A 203 -15.00 9.72 -2.75
C LEU A 203 -15.61 8.53 -1.98
N ARG A 204 -16.81 8.71 -1.42
CA ARG A 204 -17.56 7.59 -0.80
C ARG A 204 -17.99 6.55 -1.82
N HIS A 205 -18.41 6.98 -3.01
CA HIS A 205 -18.74 6.09 -4.12
C HIS A 205 -17.53 5.26 -4.54
N THR A 206 -16.38 5.90 -4.78
CA THR A 206 -15.12 5.21 -5.10
C THR A 206 -14.75 4.23 -4.01
N ARG A 207 -14.85 4.61 -2.73
CA ARG A 207 -14.62 3.70 -1.60
C ARG A 207 -15.54 2.49 -1.64
N ALA A 208 -16.83 2.69 -1.87
CA ALA A 208 -17.79 1.59 -1.96
C ALA A 208 -17.44 0.64 -3.12
N LEU A 209 -17.04 1.17 -4.27
CA LEU A 209 -16.63 0.34 -5.42
C LEU A 209 -15.34 -0.43 -5.13
N LEU A 210 -14.34 0.20 -4.49
CA LEU A 210 -13.13 -0.50 -4.00
C LEU A 210 -13.49 -1.63 -3.02
N CYS A 211 -14.45 -1.41 -2.13
CA CYS A 211 -14.90 -2.46 -1.20
C CYS A 211 -15.59 -3.63 -1.92
N ARG A 212 -16.37 -3.35 -2.96
CA ARG A 212 -17.01 -4.40 -3.77
C ARG A 212 -15.98 -5.17 -4.59
N LEU A 213 -14.95 -4.49 -5.10
CA LEU A 213 -13.81 -5.13 -5.76
C LEU A 213 -13.07 -6.06 -4.80
N ASP A 214 -12.81 -5.63 -3.56
CA ASP A 214 -12.23 -6.49 -2.53
C ASP A 214 -13.02 -7.79 -2.33
N GLU A 215 -14.33 -7.67 -2.13
CA GLU A 215 -15.22 -8.82 -1.90
C GLU A 215 -15.32 -9.75 -3.10
N THR A 216 -15.22 -9.20 -4.31
CA THR A 216 -15.37 -9.95 -5.57
C THR A 216 -14.07 -10.61 -6.00
N LEU A 217 -12.93 -9.93 -5.82
CA LEU A 217 -11.66 -10.32 -6.42
C LEU A 217 -10.72 -11.04 -5.46
N PHE A 218 -10.81 -10.78 -4.14
CA PHE A 218 -10.01 -11.55 -3.20
C PHE A 218 -10.63 -12.92 -2.89
N PRO A 219 -9.81 -13.97 -2.70
CA PRO A 219 -10.30 -15.26 -2.24
C PRO A 219 -11.02 -15.16 -0.90
N ALA A 220 -11.98 -16.06 -0.66
CA ALA A 220 -12.70 -16.13 0.61
C ALA A 220 -11.74 -16.21 1.81
N GLY A 221 -12.01 -15.42 2.85
CA GLY A 221 -11.19 -15.32 4.06
C GLY A 221 -9.87 -14.56 3.91
N TYR A 222 -9.50 -14.13 2.69
CA TYR A 222 -8.27 -13.36 2.47
C TYR A 222 -8.35 -11.99 3.15
N LEU A 223 -9.49 -11.30 3.04
CA LEU A 223 -9.71 -9.98 3.66
C LEU A 223 -9.57 -10.02 5.19
N GLN A 224 -10.05 -11.08 5.84
CA GLN A 224 -9.92 -11.23 7.29
C GLN A 224 -8.44 -11.29 7.71
N ARG A 225 -7.61 -12.03 6.96
CA ARG A 225 -6.15 -12.10 7.21
C ARG A 225 -5.47 -10.74 7.03
N LEU A 226 -5.91 -9.95 6.05
CA LEU A 226 -5.36 -8.59 5.85
C LEU A 226 -5.66 -7.66 7.03
N LEU A 227 -6.81 -7.83 7.70
CA LEU A 227 -7.21 -6.97 8.81
C LEU A 227 -6.55 -7.34 10.14
N GLU A 228 -6.05 -8.57 10.26
CA GLU A 228 -5.32 -9.02 11.45
C GLU A 228 -3.90 -8.43 11.53
N LEU A 229 -3.37 -7.94 10.41
CA LEU A 229 -2.06 -7.32 10.30
C LEU A 229 -2.19 -5.94 9.65
N HIS A 230 -2.26 -4.90 10.47
CA HIS A 230 -2.34 -3.53 10.00
C HIS A 230 -0.96 -2.93 9.82
N GLU A 231 -0.50 -2.76 8.58
CA GLU A 231 0.70 -2.00 8.29
C GLU A 231 0.43 -0.51 8.52
N VAL A 232 1.21 0.10 9.40
CA VAL A 232 1.07 1.52 9.75
C VAL A 232 2.00 2.37 8.88
N ALA A 233 3.25 1.93 8.71
CA ALA A 233 4.26 2.64 7.92
C ALA A 233 5.41 1.70 7.52
N HIS A 234 6.20 2.09 6.52
CA HIS A 234 7.48 1.45 6.22
C HIS A 234 8.56 2.47 5.88
N ALA A 235 9.82 2.05 5.99
CA ALA A 235 10.98 2.85 5.65
C ALA A 235 11.99 2.03 4.84
N VAL A 236 12.54 2.64 3.77
CA VAL A 236 13.52 2.01 2.90
C VAL A 236 14.92 2.12 3.50
N LEU A 237 15.51 0.98 3.81
CA LEU A 237 16.89 0.81 4.23
C LEU A 237 17.82 0.63 3.00
N PRO A 238 19.15 0.83 3.17
CA PRO A 238 20.12 0.65 2.10
C PRO A 238 19.99 -0.71 1.40
N ARG A 239 20.27 -0.72 0.08
CA ARG A 239 20.16 -1.91 -0.78
C ARG A 239 18.73 -2.44 -0.96
N GLY A 240 17.73 -1.55 -0.92
CA GLY A 240 16.33 -1.90 -1.18
C GLY A 240 15.69 -2.75 -0.07
N LYS A 241 16.22 -2.66 1.15
CA LYS A 241 15.69 -3.36 2.32
C LYS A 241 14.59 -2.54 2.96
N LEU A 242 13.69 -3.17 3.70
CA LEU A 242 12.51 -2.53 4.28
C LEU A 242 12.45 -2.75 5.79
N ALA A 243 12.20 -1.66 6.50
CA ALA A 243 11.74 -1.67 7.88
C ALA A 243 10.23 -1.40 7.89
N VAL A 244 9.44 -2.28 8.50
CA VAL A 244 7.98 -2.20 8.50
C VAL A 244 7.47 -2.00 9.92
N LEU A 245 6.68 -0.96 10.14
CA LEU A 245 5.87 -0.75 11.33
C LEU A 245 4.48 -1.31 11.09
N CYS A 246 4.06 -2.23 11.95
CA CYS A 246 2.75 -2.84 11.88
C CYS A 246 2.14 -2.99 13.26
N ARG A 247 0.80 -3.04 13.30
CA ARG A 247 0.00 -3.34 14.47
C ARG A 247 -0.71 -4.66 14.26
N SER A 248 -0.59 -5.57 15.22
CA SER A 248 -1.27 -6.87 15.17
C SER A 248 -1.53 -7.41 16.56
N ARG A 249 -2.58 -8.23 16.69
CA ARG A 249 -2.84 -9.05 17.88
C ARG A 249 -1.98 -10.33 17.91
N HIS A 250 -1.35 -10.67 16.79
CA HIS A 250 -0.50 -11.85 16.67
C HIS A 250 0.90 -11.64 17.26
N GLY A 251 1.58 -12.74 17.56
CA GLY A 251 2.97 -12.73 17.97
C GLY A 251 3.91 -12.31 16.83
N ILE A 252 5.12 -11.89 17.21
CA ILE A 252 6.14 -11.41 16.27
C ILE A 252 6.54 -12.45 15.21
N TYR A 253 6.46 -13.76 15.51
CA TYR A 253 6.83 -14.81 14.57
C TYR A 253 5.76 -15.05 13.51
N GLU A 254 4.49 -14.99 13.90
CA GLU A 254 3.35 -15.04 12.99
C GLU A 254 3.36 -13.82 12.07
N VAL A 255 3.58 -12.63 12.64
CA VAL A 255 3.76 -11.37 11.88
C VAL A 255 4.96 -11.47 10.94
N GLU A 256 6.10 -11.99 11.38
CA GLU A 256 7.28 -12.21 10.55
C GLU A 256 6.96 -13.13 9.35
N SER A 257 6.22 -14.22 9.57
CA SER A 257 5.80 -15.12 8.51
C SER A 257 4.93 -14.43 7.45
N GLN A 258 3.94 -13.64 7.88
CA GLN A 258 3.05 -12.90 6.97
C GLN A 258 3.81 -11.83 6.20
N LEU A 259 4.65 -11.02 6.87
CA LEU A 259 5.44 -9.97 6.23
C LEU A 259 6.51 -10.55 5.28
N LYS A 260 7.07 -11.74 5.56
CA LYS A 260 7.97 -12.43 4.64
C LYS A 260 7.27 -12.88 3.36
N GLN A 261 6.00 -13.26 3.42
CA GLN A 261 5.23 -13.57 2.20
C GLN A 261 4.98 -12.31 1.37
N ARG A 262 4.84 -11.16 2.02
CA ARG A 262 4.57 -9.86 1.39
C ARG A 262 5.79 -9.21 0.76
N TYR A 263 6.90 -9.13 1.50
CA TYR A 263 8.10 -8.39 1.10
C TYR A 263 9.29 -9.28 0.75
N GLU A 264 9.12 -10.60 0.88
CA GLU A 264 10.13 -11.60 0.53
C GLU A 264 11.53 -11.25 1.09
N ARG A 265 12.51 -11.08 0.20
CA ARG A 265 13.91 -10.80 0.54
C ARG A 265 14.15 -9.35 0.95
N SER A 266 13.19 -8.46 0.75
CA SER A 266 13.33 -7.04 1.08
C SER A 266 13.06 -6.78 2.56
N LEU A 267 12.28 -7.61 3.26
CA LEU A 267 12.01 -7.43 4.70
C LEU A 267 13.30 -7.56 5.52
N ALA A 268 13.62 -6.51 6.29
CA ALA A 268 14.83 -6.45 7.09
C ALA A 268 14.60 -6.13 8.57
N LEU A 269 13.60 -5.32 8.88
CA LEU A 269 13.20 -5.00 10.25
C LEU A 269 11.68 -5.00 10.37
N ILE A 270 11.17 -5.53 11.49
CA ILE A 270 9.78 -5.40 11.91
C ILE A 270 9.75 -4.59 13.20
N VAL A 271 8.92 -3.56 13.24
CA VAL A 271 8.49 -2.84 14.43
C VAL A 271 7.03 -3.25 14.65
N LEU A 272 6.78 -4.12 15.63
CA LEU A 272 5.44 -4.57 15.97
C LEU A 272 4.91 -3.74 17.14
N ASP A 273 3.89 -2.93 16.87
CA ASP A 273 3.07 -2.24 17.87
C ASP A 273 2.00 -3.22 18.39
N GLN A 274 2.11 -3.59 19.67
CA GLN A 274 1.17 -4.49 20.34
C GLN A 274 0.06 -3.72 21.09
N GLY A 275 0.03 -2.39 20.95
CA GLY A 275 -0.83 -1.50 21.73
C GLY A 275 -0.29 -1.22 23.12
N GLY A 276 -0.86 -0.21 23.79
CA GLY A 276 -0.50 0.15 25.16
C GLY A 276 0.98 0.53 25.32
N ASP A 277 1.55 1.23 24.34
CA ASP A 277 2.95 1.67 24.29
C ASP A 277 3.98 0.51 24.31
N CYS A 278 3.53 -0.71 23.96
CA CYS A 278 4.36 -1.91 23.92
C CYS A 278 4.80 -2.22 22.49
N PHE A 279 6.12 -2.32 22.29
CA PHE A 279 6.70 -2.60 20.99
C PHE A 279 7.62 -3.81 21.04
N THR A 280 7.55 -4.66 20.01
CA THR A 280 8.53 -5.71 19.74
C THR A 280 9.29 -5.37 18.46
N LEU A 281 10.63 -5.39 18.54
CA LEU A 281 11.53 -5.22 17.40
C LEU A 281 12.10 -6.56 16.98
N ARG A 282 12.09 -6.82 15.66
CA ARG A 282 12.68 -8.02 15.07
C ARG A 282 13.50 -7.67 13.86
N GLN A 283 14.80 -7.92 13.93
CA GLN A 283 15.67 -7.83 12.76
C GLN A 283 15.64 -9.16 12.02
N VAL A 284 15.07 -9.13 10.81
CA VAL A 284 14.91 -10.29 9.93
C VAL A 284 16.16 -10.48 9.07
N ASP A 285 16.77 -9.38 8.61
CA ASP A 285 17.99 -9.43 7.80
C ASP A 285 19.24 -9.33 8.69
N ALA A 286 19.92 -10.47 8.88
CA ALA A 286 21.16 -10.58 9.64
C ALA A 286 22.36 -9.91 8.97
N PHE A 287 22.27 -9.52 7.69
CA PHE A 287 23.36 -8.94 6.91
C PHE A 287 23.36 -7.41 6.89
N LEU A 288 22.44 -6.77 7.62
CA LEU A 288 22.52 -5.33 7.83
C LEU A 288 23.82 -4.95 8.56
N PRO A 289 24.45 -3.80 8.23
CA PRO A 289 25.73 -3.40 8.84
C PRO A 289 25.67 -3.13 10.36
N GLN A 290 24.46 -2.93 10.90
CA GLN A 290 24.18 -2.63 12.29
C GLN A 290 23.09 -3.58 12.79
N ASN A 291 22.97 -3.73 14.11
CA ASN A 291 21.98 -4.63 14.71
C ASN A 291 21.09 -3.95 15.75
N LEU A 292 20.15 -4.69 16.35
CA LEU A 292 19.23 -4.11 17.32
C LEU A 292 19.92 -3.52 18.56
N ASN A 293 21.13 -3.97 18.93
CA ASN A 293 21.87 -3.33 20.04
C ASN A 293 22.33 -1.90 19.70
N ASP A 294 22.54 -1.57 18.42
CA ASP A 294 22.75 -0.19 17.98
C ASP A 294 21.44 0.61 18.07
N VAL A 295 20.32 0.00 17.68
CA VAL A 295 18.98 0.62 17.70
C VAL A 295 18.54 0.90 19.14
N TYR A 296 18.66 -0.06 20.06
CA TYR A 296 18.31 0.11 21.48
C TYR A 296 19.11 1.24 22.13
N ARG A 297 20.37 1.45 21.75
CA ARG A 297 21.17 2.57 22.28
C ARG A 297 20.58 3.92 21.87
N ALA A 298 20.13 4.06 20.63
CA ALA A 298 19.49 5.28 20.17
C ALA A 298 18.09 5.47 20.80
N LEU A 299 17.29 4.40 20.87
CA LEU A 299 15.97 4.45 21.50
C LEU A 299 16.07 4.79 23.00
N ASN A 300 16.98 4.15 23.74
CA ASN A 300 17.20 4.43 25.16
C ASN A 300 17.70 5.85 25.44
N HIS A 301 18.24 6.55 24.45
CA HIS A 301 18.62 7.94 24.59
C HIS A 301 17.44 8.89 24.31
N ALA A 302 16.55 8.51 23.40
CA ALA A 302 15.41 9.32 22.97
C ALA A 302 14.16 9.15 23.84
N ASP A 303 13.96 7.96 24.43
CA ASP A 303 12.76 7.62 25.17
C ASP A 303 12.79 8.16 26.62
N ALA A 304 11.87 9.06 26.94
CA ALA A 304 11.77 9.70 28.24
C ALA A 304 11.34 8.75 29.37
N ARG A 305 10.74 7.58 29.08
CA ARG A 305 10.33 6.59 30.09
C ARG A 305 11.46 5.63 30.48
N VAL A 306 12.61 5.71 29.81
CA VAL A 306 13.76 4.84 30.09
C VAL A 306 14.51 5.33 31.33
N GLU A 307 14.86 4.39 32.21
CA GLU A 307 15.78 4.68 33.30
C GLU A 307 17.18 4.99 32.77
N GLN A 308 17.66 6.21 33.03
CA GLN A 308 18.96 6.69 32.54
C GLN A 308 20.16 6.07 33.29
N THR A 309 19.93 5.34 34.38
CA THR A 309 21.02 4.73 35.15
C THR A 309 21.58 3.50 34.43
N ARG A 310 22.90 3.30 34.47
CA ARG A 310 23.57 2.15 33.81
C ARG A 310 23.10 0.78 34.33
N ARG A 311 22.45 0.73 35.50
CA ARG A 311 21.87 -0.48 36.12
C ARG A 311 20.35 -0.54 36.00
N GLY A 312 19.71 0.45 35.38
CA GLY A 312 18.26 0.52 35.24
C GLY A 312 17.73 -0.64 34.41
N ALA A 313 16.74 -1.34 34.95
CA ALA A 313 16.15 -2.52 34.31
C ALA A 313 15.04 -2.13 33.32
N ASN A 314 14.47 -0.93 33.47
CA ASN A 314 13.38 -0.45 32.63
C ASN A 314 13.91 0.32 31.41
N ARG A 315 14.27 -0.44 30.37
CA ARG A 315 14.83 0.11 29.13
C ARG A 315 14.53 -0.76 27.90
N TRP A 316 14.72 -0.21 26.71
CA TRP A 316 14.72 -0.99 25.47
C TRP A 316 15.85 -2.00 25.48
N GLY A 317 15.55 -3.25 25.13
CA GLY A 317 16.53 -4.32 25.15
C GLY A 317 16.01 -5.68 24.67
N GLY A 318 16.91 -6.65 24.63
CA GLY A 318 16.69 -7.99 24.09
C GLY A 318 18.00 -8.58 23.59
N SER A 319 17.91 -9.50 22.63
CA SER A 319 19.06 -9.94 21.84
C SER A 319 19.39 -8.94 20.74
N ASP A 320 20.46 -9.23 19.99
CA ASP A 320 20.88 -8.45 18.82
C ASP A 320 19.91 -8.51 17.64
N ASN A 321 18.96 -9.45 17.66
CA ASN A 321 18.02 -9.69 16.56
C ASN A 321 16.54 -9.71 16.96
N ILE A 322 16.22 -9.72 18.26
CA ILE A 322 14.85 -9.56 18.77
C ILE A 322 14.84 -8.91 20.15
N GLY A 323 13.87 -8.05 20.41
CA GLY A 323 13.68 -7.43 21.72
C GLY A 323 12.50 -6.47 21.71
N GLY A 324 12.43 -5.56 22.67
CA GLY A 324 11.27 -4.70 22.77
C GLY A 324 11.45 -3.49 23.67
N SER A 325 10.34 -2.80 23.87
CA SER A 325 10.19 -1.62 24.72
C SER A 325 10.44 -1.93 26.20
N PRO A 326 10.64 -0.90 27.05
CA PRO A 326 10.78 -1.07 28.50
C PRO A 326 9.61 -1.86 29.11
N ARG A 327 9.91 -2.92 29.85
CA ARG A 327 8.89 -3.90 30.32
C ARG A 327 7.91 -3.34 31.36
N GLN A 328 8.31 -2.34 32.14
CA GLN A 328 7.49 -1.85 33.25
C GLN A 328 6.58 -0.69 32.85
N SER A 329 7.01 0.13 31.90
CA SER A 329 6.35 1.42 31.58
C SER A 329 5.98 1.58 30.10
N GLY A 330 6.34 0.60 29.26
CA GLY A 330 6.28 0.77 27.80
C GLY A 330 7.23 1.88 27.34
N SER A 331 6.99 2.40 26.14
CA SER A 331 7.74 3.52 25.59
C SER A 331 6.94 4.83 25.64
N ALA A 332 7.61 5.98 25.78
CA ALA A 332 6.96 7.26 25.47
C ALA A 332 6.95 7.57 23.97
N LEU A 333 7.69 6.81 23.16
CA LEU A 333 7.81 7.04 21.72
C LEU A 333 6.62 6.43 20.97
N GLY A 334 6.11 7.18 20.00
CA GLY A 334 5.17 6.64 19.02
C GLY A 334 5.84 5.67 18.06
N GLY A 335 5.05 4.77 17.44
CA GLY A 335 5.56 3.79 16.47
C GLY A 335 6.35 4.42 15.33
N ASP A 336 5.89 5.57 14.82
CA ASP A 336 6.60 6.32 13.76
C ASP A 336 7.97 6.84 14.22
N GLU A 337 8.10 7.24 15.48
CA GLU A 337 9.37 7.69 16.04
C GLU A 337 10.34 6.52 16.21
N VAL A 338 9.84 5.38 16.68
CA VAL A 338 10.61 4.13 16.78
C VAL A 338 11.13 3.71 15.40
N LEU A 339 10.24 3.66 14.40
CA LEU A 339 10.61 3.34 13.01
C LEU A 339 11.65 4.32 12.46
N ARG A 340 11.45 5.63 12.68
CA ARG A 340 12.37 6.69 12.20
C ARG A 340 13.76 6.58 12.83
N ILE A 341 13.84 6.29 14.13
CA ILE A 341 15.10 6.07 14.83
C ILE A 341 15.78 4.81 14.30
N ALA A 342 15.06 3.70 14.17
CA ALA A 342 15.60 2.46 13.65
C ALA A 342 16.11 2.62 12.20
N HIS A 343 15.34 3.30 11.35
CA HIS A 343 15.74 3.65 9.99
C HIS A 343 17.04 4.47 9.97
N ARG A 344 17.18 5.49 10.82
CA ARG A 344 18.39 6.31 10.92
C ARG A 344 19.62 5.48 11.31
N VAL A 345 19.46 4.59 12.30
CA VAL A 345 20.56 3.75 12.81
C VAL A 345 20.96 2.73 11.76
N LEU A 346 20.02 1.91 11.29
CA LEU A 346 20.30 0.82 10.35
C LEU A 346 20.65 1.33 8.94
N GLY A 347 20.16 2.51 8.57
CA GLY A 347 20.46 3.18 7.31
C GLY A 347 21.81 3.90 7.27
N ALA A 348 22.42 4.17 8.43
CA ALA A 348 23.71 4.86 8.49
C ALA A 348 24.85 3.96 7.98
N ARG A 349 25.58 4.45 6.96
CA ARG A 349 26.87 3.86 6.56
C ARG A 349 27.89 4.16 7.65
N ARG A 350 28.39 3.14 8.34
CA ARG A 350 29.54 3.34 9.24
C ARG A 350 30.78 3.72 8.43
N PRO A 351 31.44 4.85 8.74
CA PRO A 351 32.71 5.19 8.12
C PRO A 351 33.76 4.10 8.39
N TRP A 352 34.58 3.79 7.40
CA TRP A 352 35.58 2.72 7.43
C TRP A 352 36.56 2.82 8.62
N TRP A 353 36.86 4.03 9.09
CA TRP A 353 37.80 4.29 10.20
C TRP A 353 37.26 3.93 11.59
N ARG A 354 35.93 3.81 11.79
CA ARG A 354 35.36 3.36 13.09
C ARG A 354 35.48 1.85 13.34
N ARG A 355 35.97 1.07 12.36
CA ARG A 355 36.25 -0.37 12.52
C ARG A 355 37.61 -0.65 13.18
N LEU A 356 38.52 0.31 13.21
CA LEU A 356 39.88 0.15 13.75
C LEU A 356 39.98 0.25 15.28
N PHE A 357 38.94 0.74 15.96
CA PHE A 357 38.95 0.97 17.41
C PHE A 357 38.07 0.02 18.24
N ARG A 358 37.77 -1.17 17.70
CA ARG A 358 37.23 -2.28 18.48
C ARG A 358 38.10 -3.52 18.25
N ARG A 359 39.19 -3.59 19.01
CA ARG A 359 39.81 -4.84 19.45
C ARG A 359 39.83 -4.82 20.97
#